data_AF-A0A936X4J4-F1
#
_entry.id   AF-A0A936X4J4-F1
#
_cell.length_a   1.000
_cell.length_b   1.000
_cell.length_c   1.000
_cell.angle_alpha   90.00
_cell.angle_beta   90.00
_cell.angle_gamma   90.00
#
_symmetry.space_group_name_H-M   'P 1'
#
loop_
_entity.id
_entity.type
_entity.pdbx_description
1 polymer ?
#
loop_
_entity_poly.entity_id
_entity_poly.type
_entity_poly.pdbx_seq_one_letter_code
_entity_poly.pdbx_strand_id
1 'polypeptide(L)'
;MAKKILLSILSGLVILIITWIYQNYEYSLSVEDGFFKKALKYKRMAFPPAPSKKEAFVFINTGKDLALTEDSVEYGNVTITDRAKLQQFLQKINQLTNPPIYTVLDLQFYYHNSTDLSVDSLLETTITRNKRLMIPVVKDEEGNYKDPIFLSNYAYSDYLTFGSGFNKFRVLNHSTLKSIPIVLHEKVNNAVYKDYFFFATCNGKLCLSAIWPHYYLTEPEVRANTQTAISQFYNLGEVLLDMEGNPSNYVNFFEDKILIIGNFEGDIHSTPVGKMAGSVILANIYLSLLNNHHIVSPIYLLILMAVLSFLSYFAWFSQIPKIKINFKFFFSSYLQKFLKSYISYFGCMFLLSLIALLVFDIQMALFLPSLILSGIEYIRQKKYLPEKKEEAES
;
A
#
# COMPACT_ATOMS: atom_id res chain seq x y z
N MET A 1 37.55 -23.43 6.20
CA MET A 1 36.09 -23.55 6.00
C MET A 1 35.32 -22.50 6.79
N ALA A 2 35.55 -22.36 8.11
CA ALA A 2 34.88 -21.36 8.97
C ALA A 2 34.92 -19.90 8.44
N LYS A 3 36.08 -19.41 7.98
CA LYS A 3 36.22 -18.06 7.40
C LYS A 3 35.30 -17.82 6.19
N LYS A 4 35.10 -18.84 5.35
CA LYS A 4 34.20 -18.76 4.18
C LYS A 4 32.75 -18.65 4.62
N ILE A 5 32.33 -19.51 5.54
CA ILE A 5 30.98 -19.51 6.11
C ILE A 5 30.69 -18.15 6.77
N LEU A 6 31.61 -17.63 7.59
CA LEU A 6 31.46 -16.33 8.24
C LEU A 6 31.29 -15.20 7.22
N LEU A 7 32.11 -15.16 6.16
CA LEU A 7 31.96 -14.14 5.11
C LEU A 7 30.60 -14.25 4.41
N SER A 8 30.13 -15.46 4.14
CA SER A 8 28.83 -15.70 3.52
C SER A 8 27.66 -15.26 4.41
N ILE A 9 27.75 -15.50 5.73
CA ILE A 9 26.75 -15.03 6.70
C ILE A 9 26.74 -13.51 6.78
N LEU A 10 27.91 -12.86 6.87
CA LEU A 10 28.00 -11.40 6.90
C LEU A 10 27.48 -10.77 5.60
N SER A 11 27.83 -11.36 4.44
CA SER A 11 27.30 -10.95 3.14
C SER A 11 25.78 -11.13 3.07
N GLY A 12 25.26 -12.25 3.58
CA GLY A 12 23.83 -12.51 3.68
C GLY A 12 23.11 -11.49 4.56
N LEU A 13 23.71 -11.10 5.69
CA LEU A 13 23.19 -10.05 6.58
C LEU A 13 23.08 -8.70 5.88
N VAL A 14 24.13 -8.30 5.16
CA VAL A 14 24.15 -7.03 4.43
C VAL A 14 23.07 -7.02 3.35
N ILE A 15 22.94 -8.10 2.57
CA ILE A 15 21.89 -8.22 1.54
C ILE A 15 20.49 -8.21 2.18
N LEU A 16 20.33 -8.85 3.33
CA LEU A 16 19.09 -8.85 4.11
C LEU A 16 18.71 -7.42 4.51
N ILE A 17 19.64 -6.65 5.06
CA ILE A 17 19.40 -5.25 5.48
C ILE A 17 19.02 -4.39 4.26
N ILE A 18 19.75 -4.51 3.15
CA ILE A 18 19.45 -3.76 1.92
C ILE A 18 18.06 -4.13 1.38
N THR A 19 17.74 -5.43 1.38
CA THR A 19 16.44 -5.94 0.93
C THR A 19 15.32 -5.48 1.85
N TRP A 20 15.55 -5.46 3.16
CA TRP A 20 14.62 -4.94 4.15
C TRP A 20 14.33 -3.45 3.95
N ILE A 21 15.35 -2.64 3.72
CA ILE A 21 15.18 -1.21 3.44
C ILE A 21 14.35 -1.01 2.16
N TYR A 22 14.70 -1.72 1.08
CA TYR A 22 13.95 -1.64 -0.18
C TYR A 22 12.50 -2.14 -0.03
N GLN A 23 12.28 -3.19 0.75
CA GLN A 23 10.95 -3.71 1.06
C GLN A 23 10.08 -2.68 1.80
N ASN A 24 10.66 -1.87 2.67
CA ASN A 24 9.96 -0.82 3.41
C ASN A 24 9.84 0.50 2.64
N TYR A 25 10.43 0.59 1.46
CA TYR A 25 10.32 1.75 0.59
C TYR A 25 8.99 1.76 -0.16
N GLU A 26 8.47 2.94 -0.48
CA GLU A 26 7.16 3.09 -1.14
C GLU A 26 7.17 2.67 -2.61
N TYR A 27 8.35 2.72 -3.25
CA TYR A 27 8.51 2.39 -4.65
C TYR A 27 9.04 0.97 -4.85
N SER A 28 8.54 0.32 -5.90
CA SER A 28 9.02 -0.94 -6.45
C SER A 28 9.30 -0.78 -7.94
N LEU A 29 10.14 -1.67 -8.49
CA LEU A 29 10.40 -1.69 -9.93
C LEU A 29 9.11 -2.05 -10.70
N SER A 30 8.84 -1.38 -11.83
CA SER A 30 7.62 -1.63 -12.63
C SER A 30 7.45 -3.10 -13.06
N VAL A 31 8.55 -3.80 -13.34
CA VAL A 31 8.54 -5.23 -13.67
C VAL A 31 8.12 -6.10 -12.48
N GLU A 32 8.56 -5.70 -11.28
CA GLU A 32 8.21 -6.35 -10.02
C GLU A 32 6.73 -6.17 -9.69
N ASP A 33 6.22 -4.95 -9.88
CA ASP A 33 4.80 -4.63 -9.78
C ASP A 33 3.95 -5.45 -10.76
N GLY A 34 4.36 -5.53 -12.02
CA GLY A 34 3.67 -6.33 -13.03
C GLY A 34 3.65 -7.82 -12.67
N PHE A 35 4.71 -8.32 -12.05
CA PHE A 35 4.77 -9.69 -11.54
C PHE A 35 3.81 -9.90 -10.36
N PHE A 36 3.88 -9.07 -9.32
CA PHE A 36 3.04 -9.21 -8.15
C PHE A 36 1.57 -9.00 -8.45
N LYS A 37 1.23 -8.09 -9.36
CA LYS A 37 -0.13 -7.93 -9.88
C LYS A 37 -0.69 -9.23 -10.42
N LYS A 38 0.10 -9.97 -11.22
CA LYS A 38 -0.31 -11.29 -11.74
C LYS A 38 -0.36 -12.34 -10.63
N ALA A 39 0.64 -12.39 -9.75
CA ALA A 39 0.68 -13.35 -8.65
C ALA A 39 -0.53 -13.20 -7.70
N LEU A 40 -0.87 -11.97 -7.31
CA LEU A 40 -2.06 -11.66 -6.51
C LEU A 40 -3.36 -12.07 -7.23
N LYS A 41 -3.48 -11.77 -8.53
CA LYS A 41 -4.63 -12.17 -9.33
C LYS A 41 -4.81 -13.70 -9.34
N TYR A 42 -3.73 -14.44 -9.59
CA TYR A 42 -3.78 -15.92 -9.58
C TYR A 42 -4.05 -16.47 -8.18
N LYS A 43 -3.43 -15.89 -7.14
CA LYS A 43 -3.70 -16.27 -5.75
C LYS A 43 -5.18 -16.10 -5.41
N ARG A 44 -5.80 -14.98 -5.78
CA ARG A 44 -7.24 -14.75 -5.57
C ARG A 44 -8.13 -15.75 -6.32
N MET A 45 -7.74 -16.13 -7.54
CA MET A 45 -8.48 -17.14 -8.32
C MET A 45 -8.40 -18.53 -7.68
N ALA A 46 -7.22 -18.92 -7.18
CA ALA A 46 -7.01 -20.22 -6.55
C ALA A 46 -7.53 -20.28 -5.10
N PHE A 47 -7.41 -19.18 -4.37
CA PHE A 47 -7.76 -19.02 -2.97
C PHE A 47 -8.50 -17.70 -2.79
N PRO A 48 -9.84 -17.72 -2.91
CA PRO A 48 -10.66 -16.53 -2.71
C PRO A 48 -10.36 -15.87 -1.35
N PRO A 49 -10.07 -14.55 -1.32
CA PRO A 49 -9.64 -13.88 -0.10
C PRO A 49 -10.81 -13.80 0.88
N ALA A 50 -10.67 -14.47 2.02
CA ALA A 50 -11.59 -14.36 3.15
C ALA A 50 -10.83 -13.77 4.35
N PRO A 51 -11.18 -12.57 4.84
CA PRO A 51 -10.51 -12.00 5.99
C PRO A 51 -10.84 -12.81 7.24
N SER A 52 -9.83 -13.13 8.06
CA SER A 52 -10.00 -13.82 9.34
C SER A 52 -10.64 -12.92 10.38
N LYS A 53 -10.25 -11.64 10.40
CA LYS A 53 -10.84 -10.56 11.18
C LYS A 53 -11.51 -9.57 10.24
N LYS A 54 -12.71 -9.13 10.59
CA LYS A 54 -13.56 -8.29 9.74
C LYS A 54 -14.12 -7.14 10.57
N GLU A 55 -14.18 -5.98 9.94
CA GLU A 55 -15.05 -4.89 10.34
C GLU A 55 -16.07 -4.67 9.22
N ALA A 56 -17.23 -4.14 9.57
CA ALA A 56 -18.23 -3.77 8.60
C ALA A 56 -18.07 -2.30 8.19
N PHE A 57 -18.25 -2.03 6.90
CA PHE A 57 -18.11 -0.71 6.29
C PHE A 57 -19.44 -0.24 5.72
N VAL A 58 -19.71 1.05 5.87
CA VAL A 58 -20.70 1.76 5.06
C VAL A 58 -19.95 2.76 4.19
N PHE A 59 -20.11 2.62 2.89
CA PHE A 59 -19.55 3.50 1.88
C PHE A 59 -20.63 4.47 1.39
N ILE A 60 -20.32 5.77 1.45
CA ILE A 60 -21.20 6.83 0.95
C ILE A 60 -20.51 7.51 -0.23
N ASN A 61 -21.14 7.38 -1.39
CA ASN A 61 -20.67 7.98 -2.62
C ASN A 61 -21.16 9.42 -2.76
N THR A 62 -20.23 10.35 -2.92
CA THR A 62 -20.51 11.77 -3.20
C THR A 62 -20.35 12.11 -4.69
N GLY A 63 -19.89 11.17 -5.52
CA GLY A 63 -19.58 11.42 -6.93
C GLY A 63 -20.78 11.81 -7.81
N LYS A 64 -22.01 11.68 -7.31
CA LYS A 64 -23.24 12.15 -7.96
C LYS A 64 -23.80 13.44 -7.35
N ASP A 65 -23.23 13.88 -6.24
CA ASP A 65 -23.66 15.02 -5.44
C ASP A 65 -22.53 16.05 -5.42
N LEU A 66 -22.33 16.69 -6.57
CA LEU A 66 -21.24 17.63 -6.82
C LEU A 66 -21.74 19.07 -6.92
N ALA A 67 -20.91 20.01 -6.50
CA ALA A 67 -21.08 21.45 -6.66
C ALA A 67 -19.88 22.04 -7.42
N LEU A 68 -20.07 23.18 -8.06
CA LEU A 68 -18.99 23.93 -8.71
C LEU A 68 -18.42 24.96 -7.74
N THR A 69 -17.10 25.10 -7.73
CA THR A 69 -16.38 26.18 -7.05
C THR A 69 -15.35 26.77 -7.99
N GLU A 70 -14.95 28.01 -7.77
CA GLU A 70 -13.87 28.65 -8.52
C GLU A 70 -12.55 27.94 -8.24
N ASP A 71 -11.78 27.70 -9.29
CA ASP A 71 -10.42 27.19 -9.17
C ASP A 71 -9.46 28.38 -9.02
N SER A 72 -8.88 28.47 -7.83
CA SER A 72 -7.94 29.54 -7.47
C SER A 72 -6.59 29.43 -8.16
N VAL A 73 -6.28 28.28 -8.77
CA VAL A 73 -4.98 27.98 -9.41
C VAL A 73 -5.10 28.05 -10.92
N GLU A 74 -6.10 27.36 -11.49
CA GLU A 74 -6.36 27.34 -12.93
C GLU A 74 -7.67 28.08 -13.21
N TYR A 75 -7.61 29.29 -13.80
CA TYR A 75 -8.80 30.10 -14.12
C TYR A 75 -10.00 29.27 -14.61
N GLY A 76 -11.09 29.24 -13.85
CA GLY A 76 -12.29 28.47 -14.20
C GLY A 76 -13.05 27.94 -12.98
N ASN A 77 -13.89 26.93 -13.21
CA ASN A 77 -14.61 26.22 -12.15
C ASN A 77 -14.17 24.76 -12.08
N VAL A 78 -13.98 24.25 -10.87
CA VAL A 78 -13.77 22.83 -10.58
C VAL A 78 -14.97 22.23 -9.87
N THR A 79 -15.17 20.94 -10.07
CA THR A 79 -16.22 20.18 -9.37
C THR A 79 -15.69 19.67 -8.03
N ILE A 80 -16.42 19.97 -6.96
CA ILE A 80 -16.17 19.46 -5.60
C ILE A 80 -17.40 18.73 -5.10
N THR A 81 -17.27 17.98 -4.00
CA THR A 81 -18.46 17.45 -3.30
C THR A 81 -19.35 18.58 -2.82
N ASP A 82 -20.66 18.42 -2.95
CA ASP A 82 -21.67 19.34 -2.41
C ASP A 82 -21.53 19.41 -0.88
N ARG A 83 -20.93 20.51 -0.41
CA ARG A 83 -20.63 20.72 1.00
C ARG A 83 -21.87 20.94 1.85
N ALA A 84 -22.96 21.44 1.27
CA ALA A 84 -24.22 21.63 1.99
C ALA A 84 -24.87 20.27 2.28
N LYS A 85 -24.93 19.37 1.30
CA LYS A 85 -25.41 17.99 1.51
C LYS A 85 -24.51 17.21 2.46
N LEU A 86 -23.19 17.35 2.32
CA LEU A 86 -22.25 16.72 3.24
C LEU A 86 -22.44 17.21 4.67
N GLN A 87 -22.61 18.52 4.88
CA GLN A 87 -22.87 19.10 6.19
C GLN A 87 -24.18 18.56 6.79
N GLN A 88 -25.27 18.54 6.02
CA GLN A 88 -26.55 17.99 6.47
C GLN A 88 -26.42 16.53 6.88
N PHE A 89 -25.72 15.72 6.09
CA PHE A 89 -25.49 14.32 6.39
C PHE A 89 -24.69 14.14 7.68
N LEU A 90 -23.56 14.83 7.82
CA LEU A 90 -22.72 14.74 9.02
C LEU A 90 -23.44 15.27 10.27
N GLN A 91 -24.29 16.28 10.13
CA GLN A 91 -25.13 16.77 11.22
C GLN A 91 -26.07 15.66 11.72
N LYS A 92 -26.72 14.92 10.81
CA LYS A 92 -27.57 13.77 11.17
C LYS A 92 -26.76 12.65 11.81
N ILE A 93 -25.57 12.33 11.29
CA ILE A 93 -24.67 11.34 11.89
C ILE A 93 -24.27 11.72 13.31
N ASN A 94 -23.94 12.99 13.56
CA ASN A 94 -23.57 13.49 14.88
C ASN A 94 -24.72 13.48 15.89
N GLN A 95 -25.97 13.34 15.43
CA GLN A 95 -27.17 13.28 16.26
C GLN A 95 -27.63 11.83 16.54
N LEU A 96 -26.97 10.82 15.95
CA LEU A 96 -27.30 9.43 16.20
C LEU A 96 -27.01 9.04 17.65
N THR A 97 -27.95 8.30 18.26
CA THR A 97 -27.74 7.68 19.57
C THR A 97 -26.59 6.68 19.53
N ASN A 98 -26.52 5.90 18.44
CA ASN A 98 -25.47 4.91 18.17
C ASN A 98 -24.68 5.35 16.92
N PRO A 99 -23.67 6.23 17.07
CA PRO A 99 -22.89 6.72 15.95
C PRO A 99 -21.97 5.62 15.39
N PRO A 100 -21.45 5.79 14.15
CA PRO A 100 -20.40 4.94 13.62
C PRO A 100 -19.19 4.82 14.57
N ILE A 101 -18.47 3.70 14.45
CA ILE A 101 -17.22 3.49 15.19
C ILE A 101 -16.22 4.59 14.83
N TYR A 102 -16.10 4.87 13.53
CA TYR A 102 -15.25 5.93 12.99
C TYR A 102 -15.76 6.40 11.62
N THR A 103 -15.48 7.64 11.26
CA THR A 103 -15.84 8.25 9.98
C THR A 103 -14.59 8.75 9.25
N VAL A 104 -14.46 8.41 7.98
CA VAL A 104 -13.39 8.85 7.09
C VAL A 104 -14.01 9.66 5.96
N LEU A 105 -13.61 10.92 5.82
CA LEU A 105 -14.02 11.78 4.72
C LEU A 105 -12.94 11.79 3.65
N ASP A 106 -12.83 10.74 2.84
CA ASP A 106 -11.88 10.61 1.73
C ASP A 106 -12.28 11.54 0.56
N LEU A 107 -12.18 12.84 0.82
CA LEU A 107 -12.62 13.95 -0.03
C LEU A 107 -11.56 15.05 -0.06
N GLN A 108 -11.53 15.79 -1.15
CA GLN A 108 -10.60 16.90 -1.31
C GLN A 108 -11.13 18.16 -0.61
N PHE A 109 -10.44 18.59 0.44
CA PHE A 109 -10.74 19.81 1.19
C PHE A 109 -9.70 20.91 0.94
N TYR A 110 -9.21 21.06 -0.29
CA TYR A 110 -8.20 22.07 -0.63
C TYR A 110 -8.78 23.35 -1.25
N TYR A 111 -10.07 23.34 -1.59
CA TYR A 111 -10.64 24.34 -2.51
C TYR A 111 -11.57 25.40 -1.95
N HIS A 112 -11.93 25.50 -0.66
CA HIS A 112 -13.04 26.40 -0.23
C HIS A 112 -14.35 26.25 -1.06
N ASN A 113 -15.46 26.79 -0.56
CA ASN A 113 -16.67 26.94 -1.35
C ASN A 113 -16.78 28.40 -1.77
N SER A 114 -16.50 28.69 -3.05
CA SER A 114 -16.56 30.07 -3.54
C SER A 114 -17.99 30.60 -3.68
N THR A 115 -18.99 29.71 -3.79
CA THR A 115 -20.40 30.12 -4.01
C THR A 115 -21.10 30.54 -2.72
N ASP A 116 -20.82 29.86 -1.60
CA ASP A 116 -21.34 30.23 -0.28
C ASP A 116 -20.37 29.83 0.83
N LEU A 117 -19.62 30.81 1.34
CA LEU A 117 -18.64 30.65 2.42
C LEU A 117 -19.28 30.24 3.75
N SER A 118 -20.59 30.49 3.95
CA SER A 118 -21.28 30.11 5.18
C SER A 118 -21.42 28.59 5.32
N VAL A 119 -21.50 27.88 4.19
CA VAL A 119 -21.56 26.41 4.14
C VAL A 119 -20.27 25.80 4.70
N ASP A 120 -19.11 26.36 4.35
CA ASP A 120 -17.82 25.90 4.88
C ASP A 120 -17.72 26.10 6.38
N SER A 121 -18.20 27.24 6.89
CA SER A 121 -18.21 27.53 8.33
C SER A 121 -19.09 26.56 9.11
N LEU A 122 -20.26 26.21 8.55
CA LEU A 122 -21.18 25.22 9.14
C LEU A 122 -20.60 23.80 9.07
N LEU A 123 -19.96 23.44 7.95
CA LEU A 123 -19.30 22.16 7.77
C LEU A 123 -18.13 22.00 8.75
N GLU A 124 -17.30 23.02 8.89
CA GLU A 124 -16.20 23.05 9.86
C GLU A 124 -16.73 22.80 11.27
N THR A 125 -17.76 23.55 11.69
CA THR A 125 -18.40 23.37 13.01
C THR A 125 -18.88 21.92 13.21
N THR A 126 -19.43 21.31 12.16
CA THR A 126 -19.93 19.93 12.20
C THR A 126 -18.81 18.91 12.30
N ILE A 127 -17.72 19.12 11.55
CA ILE A 127 -16.51 18.30 11.55
C ILE A 127 -15.79 18.38 12.90
N THR A 128 -15.52 19.58 13.40
CA THR A 128 -14.76 19.80 14.64
C THR A 128 -15.45 19.20 15.87
N ARG A 129 -16.79 19.13 15.87
CA ARG A 129 -17.55 18.47 16.94
C ARG A 129 -17.40 16.94 16.93
N ASN A 130 -17.09 16.33 15.79
CA ASN A 130 -16.99 14.88 15.66
C ASN A 130 -15.57 14.38 15.92
N LYS A 131 -15.33 13.93 17.15
CA LYS A 131 -14.02 13.37 17.57
C LYS A 131 -13.67 12.01 16.93
N ARG A 132 -14.65 11.34 16.31
CA ARG A 132 -14.49 10.04 15.62
C ARG A 132 -14.44 10.20 14.10
N LEU A 133 -14.17 11.41 13.63
CA LEU A 133 -14.04 11.72 12.21
C LEU A 133 -12.60 12.06 11.88
N MET A 134 -12.18 11.73 10.67
CA MET A 134 -10.94 12.23 10.09
C MET A 134 -11.07 12.66 8.64
N ILE A 135 -10.16 13.55 8.24
CA ILE A 135 -10.03 14.08 6.88
C ILE A 135 -8.63 13.79 6.33
N PRO A 136 -8.49 13.60 5.01
CA PRO A 136 -7.20 13.40 4.36
C PRO A 136 -6.43 14.71 4.28
N VAL A 137 -5.11 14.60 4.38
CA VAL A 137 -4.17 15.63 3.96
C VAL A 137 -3.30 15.11 2.82
N VAL A 138 -2.98 16.00 1.88
CA VAL A 138 -2.12 15.73 0.72
C VAL A 138 -0.86 16.55 0.82
N LYS A 139 0.15 16.13 0.06
CA LYS A 139 1.36 16.91 -0.11
C LYS A 139 1.16 18.10 -1.07
N ASP A 140 1.89 19.18 -0.83
CA ASP A 140 2.14 20.26 -1.77
C ASP A 140 3.16 19.86 -2.86
N GLU A 141 3.45 20.79 -3.77
CA GLU A 141 4.41 20.57 -4.85
C GLU A 141 5.83 20.36 -4.33
N GLU A 142 6.14 20.92 -3.17
CA GLU A 142 7.39 20.77 -2.43
C GLU A 142 7.49 19.45 -1.64
N GLY A 143 6.40 18.69 -1.55
CA GLY A 143 6.33 17.39 -0.86
C GLY A 143 6.00 17.46 0.63
N ASN A 144 5.65 18.64 1.17
CA ASN A 144 5.19 18.83 2.54
C ASN A 144 3.67 18.64 2.64
N TYR A 145 3.17 18.14 3.77
CA TYR A 145 1.73 18.00 3.97
C TYR A 145 1.07 19.36 4.18
N LYS A 146 0.03 19.67 3.39
CA LYS A 146 -0.78 20.86 3.59
C LYS A 146 -1.64 20.72 4.84
N ASP A 147 -1.70 21.77 5.64
CA ASP A 147 -2.65 21.83 6.75
C ASP A 147 -4.08 21.76 6.20
N PRO A 148 -4.96 20.96 6.83
CA PRO A 148 -6.33 20.87 6.37
C PRO A 148 -7.08 22.19 6.62
N ILE A 149 -7.99 22.54 5.71
CA ILE A 149 -8.85 23.72 5.88
C ILE A 149 -9.71 23.61 7.15
N PHE A 150 -10.14 22.40 7.51
CA PHE A 150 -11.00 22.16 8.66
C PHE A 150 -10.25 21.56 9.84
N LEU A 151 -10.52 22.08 11.04
CA LEU A 151 -9.97 21.54 12.28
C LEU A 151 -10.60 20.18 12.62
N SER A 152 -9.85 19.11 12.40
CA SER A 152 -10.24 17.71 12.63
C SER A 152 -9.03 16.84 12.97
N ASN A 153 -9.25 15.59 13.38
CA ASN A 153 -8.20 14.59 13.18
C ASN A 153 -7.90 14.47 11.69
N TYR A 154 -6.62 14.35 11.35
CA TYR A 154 -6.19 14.21 9.97
C TYR A 154 -5.11 13.14 9.84
N ALA A 155 -5.04 12.56 8.65
CA ALA A 155 -4.11 11.51 8.28
C ALA A 155 -3.89 11.57 6.78
N TYR A 156 -2.75 11.10 6.27
CA TYR A 156 -2.52 11.15 4.83
C TYR A 156 -3.24 10.00 4.10
N SER A 157 -3.70 10.29 2.88
CA SER A 157 -4.27 9.31 1.94
C SER A 157 -3.43 9.15 0.66
N ASP A 158 -2.25 9.80 0.58
CA ASP A 158 -1.44 9.82 -0.64
C ASP A 158 -1.12 8.42 -1.20
N TYR A 159 -1.50 8.24 -2.47
CA TYR A 159 -1.18 7.08 -3.27
C TYR A 159 0.00 7.40 -4.19
N LEU A 160 1.23 7.37 -3.65
CA LEU A 160 2.41 7.50 -4.50
C LEU A 160 2.55 6.23 -5.35
N THR A 161 2.26 6.33 -6.65
CA THR A 161 2.41 5.23 -7.60
C THR A 161 3.60 5.50 -8.53
N PHE A 162 4.37 4.45 -8.85
CA PHE A 162 5.33 4.51 -9.96
C PHE A 162 4.66 3.94 -11.21
N GLY A 163 4.27 4.82 -12.14
CA GLY A 163 3.52 4.44 -13.34
C GLY A 163 2.00 4.50 -13.17
N SER A 164 1.25 3.68 -13.91
CA SER A 164 -0.19 3.84 -14.09
C SER A 164 -1.09 3.10 -13.10
N GLY A 165 -0.55 2.50 -12.03
CA GLY A 165 -1.33 1.66 -11.12
C GLY A 165 -0.88 1.69 -9.67
N PHE A 166 -1.85 1.48 -8.78
CA PHE A 166 -1.70 1.35 -7.35
C PHE A 166 -1.36 -0.10 -6.98
N ASN A 167 -0.14 -0.33 -6.47
CA ASN A 167 0.34 -1.67 -6.15
C ASN A 167 0.84 -1.79 -4.69
N LYS A 168 1.68 -0.86 -4.25
CA LYS A 168 2.30 -0.86 -2.93
C LYS A 168 1.93 0.43 -2.21
N PHE A 169 1.65 0.33 -0.92
CA PHE A 169 1.24 1.46 -0.08
C PHE A 169 2.17 1.60 1.11
N ARG A 170 2.67 2.80 1.32
CA ARG A 170 3.42 3.15 2.52
C ARG A 170 2.45 3.47 3.65
N VAL A 171 2.35 2.56 4.61
CA VAL A 171 1.47 2.72 5.79
C VAL A 171 2.11 3.61 6.86
N LEU A 172 3.44 3.55 7.01
CA LEU A 172 4.21 4.37 7.93
C LEU A 172 5.24 5.17 7.14
N ASN A 173 5.11 6.49 7.19
CA ASN A 173 6.10 7.41 6.72
C ASN A 173 6.89 7.88 7.94
N HIS A 174 8.22 8.02 7.87
CA HIS A 174 9.07 8.44 8.99
C HIS A 174 8.75 9.85 9.53
N SER A 175 7.70 10.48 9.01
CA SER A 175 7.08 11.67 9.55
C SER A 175 6.24 11.34 10.79
N THR A 176 5.85 12.40 11.50
CA THR A 176 4.89 12.30 12.61
C THR A 176 3.49 11.91 12.15
N LEU A 177 3.20 12.06 10.85
CA LEU A 177 1.88 11.85 10.29
C LEU A 177 1.69 10.40 9.83
N LYS A 178 0.60 9.79 10.28
CA LYS A 178 0.23 8.41 9.94
C LYS A 178 -0.76 8.37 8.78
N SER A 179 -0.79 7.25 8.07
CA SER A 179 -1.79 7.01 7.02
C SER A 179 -3.18 6.79 7.62
N ILE A 180 -4.23 7.08 6.85
CA ILE A 180 -5.63 6.82 7.25
C ILE A 180 -5.82 5.38 7.77
N PRO A 181 -5.35 4.31 7.07
CA PRO A 181 -5.54 2.95 7.55
C PRO A 181 -4.85 2.65 8.89
N ILE A 182 -3.71 3.27 9.17
CA ILE A 182 -3.03 3.15 10.47
C ILE A 182 -3.87 3.83 11.55
N VAL A 183 -4.30 5.08 11.32
CA VAL A 183 -5.13 5.81 12.30
C VAL A 183 -6.42 5.05 12.59
N LEU A 184 -7.08 4.46 11.58
CA LEU A 184 -8.22 3.57 11.79
C LEU A 184 -7.85 2.39 12.70
N HIS A 185 -6.76 1.68 12.40
CA HIS A 185 -6.37 0.50 13.18
C HIS A 185 -6.01 0.85 14.63
N GLU A 186 -5.41 2.01 14.88
CA GLU A 186 -5.15 2.51 16.23
C GLU A 186 -6.44 2.92 16.96
N LYS A 187 -7.36 3.63 16.30
CA LYS A 187 -8.58 4.15 16.92
C LYS A 187 -9.67 3.10 17.11
N VAL A 188 -9.79 2.17 16.18
CA VAL A 188 -10.83 1.13 16.17
C VAL A 188 -10.38 -0.11 16.92
N ASN A 189 -9.13 -0.57 16.71
CA ASN A 189 -8.65 -1.84 17.27
C ASN A 189 -7.55 -1.69 18.31
N ASN A 190 -7.26 -0.45 18.77
CA ASN A 190 -6.23 -0.16 19.77
C ASN A 190 -4.84 -0.68 19.38
N ALA A 191 -4.53 -0.73 18.09
CA ALA A 191 -3.19 -1.05 17.63
C ALA A 191 -2.20 0.04 18.06
N VAL A 192 -0.94 -0.35 18.29
CA VAL A 192 0.13 0.58 18.67
C VAL A 192 1.28 0.43 17.69
N TYR A 193 1.48 1.46 16.87
CA TYR A 193 2.59 1.53 15.94
C TYR A 193 3.75 2.34 16.52
N LYS A 194 4.97 1.83 16.34
CA LYS A 194 6.21 2.55 16.62
C LYS A 194 7.12 2.43 15.42
N ASP A 195 7.49 3.58 14.87
CA ASP A 195 8.41 3.66 13.75
C ASP A 195 9.81 4.01 14.28
N TYR A 196 10.81 3.28 13.78
CA TYR A 196 12.22 3.48 14.09
C TYR A 196 12.97 3.66 12.77
N PHE A 197 14.17 4.22 12.83
CA PHE A 197 14.92 4.58 11.62
C PHE A 197 15.12 3.43 10.60
N PHE A 198 15.23 2.18 11.06
CA PHE A 198 15.44 1.01 10.18
C PHE A 198 14.30 -0.01 10.19
N PHE A 199 13.33 0.11 11.08
CA PHE A 199 12.26 -0.88 11.24
C PHE A 199 11.06 -0.28 11.94
N ALA A 200 9.91 -0.90 11.80
CA ALA A 200 8.72 -0.54 12.55
C ALA A 200 8.21 -1.72 13.39
N THR A 201 7.41 -1.41 14.39
CA THR A 201 6.69 -2.41 15.16
C THR A 201 5.21 -2.08 15.29
N CYS A 202 4.38 -3.11 15.33
CA CYS A 202 2.96 -3.05 15.63
C CYS A 202 2.68 -3.99 16.79
N ASN A 203 2.15 -3.47 17.90
CA ASN A 203 1.89 -4.23 19.12
C ASN A 203 3.13 -5.02 19.60
N GLY A 204 4.32 -4.42 19.48
CA GLY A 204 5.60 -5.03 19.86
C GLY A 204 6.15 -6.07 18.89
N LYS A 205 5.46 -6.36 17.78
CA LYS A 205 5.94 -7.27 16.72
C LYS A 205 6.53 -6.48 15.56
N LEU A 206 7.60 -7.00 14.97
CA LEU A 206 8.22 -6.40 13.79
C LEU A 206 7.21 -6.32 12.63
N CYS A 207 7.15 -5.18 11.96
CA CYS A 207 6.26 -4.97 10.83
C CYS A 207 6.90 -4.16 9.69
N LEU A 208 6.28 -4.27 8.52
CA LEU A 208 6.62 -3.48 7.35
C LEU A 208 5.95 -2.11 7.41
N SER A 209 6.70 -1.08 7.04
CA SER A 209 6.24 0.30 6.83
C SER A 209 5.60 0.52 5.46
N ALA A 210 5.78 -0.42 4.52
CA ALA A 210 5.11 -0.44 3.23
C ALA A 210 4.63 -1.87 2.89
N ILE A 211 3.40 -1.98 2.38
CA ILE A 211 2.76 -3.28 2.09
C ILE A 211 2.12 -3.29 0.71
N TRP A 212 2.01 -4.49 0.13
CA TRP A 212 1.07 -4.74 -0.97
C TRP A 212 -0.28 -5.12 -0.37
N PRO A 213 -1.34 -4.34 -0.59
CA PRO A 213 -2.61 -4.60 0.04
C PRO A 213 -3.23 -5.91 -0.42
N HIS A 214 -3.93 -6.57 0.49
CA HIS A 214 -4.85 -7.63 0.18
C HIS A 214 -6.19 -7.03 -0.19
N TYR A 215 -6.67 -7.34 -1.39
CA TYR A 215 -7.95 -6.89 -1.89
C TYR A 215 -9.04 -7.88 -1.47
N TYR A 216 -9.63 -7.63 -0.30
CA TYR A 216 -10.80 -8.36 0.21
C TYR A 216 -12.10 -7.84 -0.41
N LEU A 217 -12.18 -6.53 -0.64
CA LEU A 217 -13.29 -5.84 -1.28
C LEU A 217 -12.90 -5.48 -2.72
N THR A 218 -13.85 -5.53 -3.64
CA THR A 218 -13.69 -5.00 -5.00
C THR A 218 -14.81 -4.03 -5.34
N GLU A 219 -14.52 -3.14 -6.29
CA GLU A 219 -15.48 -2.13 -6.74
C GLU A 219 -16.84 -2.72 -7.16
N PRO A 220 -16.91 -3.80 -7.97
CA PRO A 220 -18.19 -4.37 -8.35
C PRO A 220 -18.94 -5.00 -7.17
N GLU A 221 -18.23 -5.63 -6.23
CA GLU A 221 -18.82 -6.26 -5.05
C GLU A 221 -19.40 -5.22 -4.08
N VAL A 222 -18.67 -4.13 -3.87
CA VAL A 222 -19.10 -3.00 -3.02
C VAL A 222 -20.33 -2.33 -3.64
N ARG A 223 -20.26 -1.94 -4.92
CA ARG A 223 -21.36 -1.21 -5.58
C ARG A 223 -22.62 -2.05 -5.76
N ALA A 224 -22.48 -3.34 -6.02
CA ALA A 224 -23.61 -4.25 -6.14
C ALA A 224 -24.14 -4.72 -4.76
N ASN A 225 -23.52 -4.29 -3.65
CA ASN A 225 -23.88 -4.71 -2.31
C ASN A 225 -23.93 -6.25 -2.16
N THR A 226 -23.02 -6.98 -2.82
CA THR A 226 -23.04 -8.45 -2.80
C THR A 226 -22.49 -9.04 -1.51
N GLN A 227 -21.69 -8.26 -0.77
CA GLN A 227 -21.11 -8.65 0.52
C GLN A 227 -21.68 -7.80 1.67
N THR A 228 -23.01 -7.73 1.81
CA THR A 228 -23.70 -6.86 2.79
C THR A 228 -23.23 -7.03 4.23
N ALA A 229 -22.72 -8.20 4.61
CA ALA A 229 -22.18 -8.46 5.94
C ALA A 229 -20.87 -7.69 6.23
N ILE A 230 -20.13 -7.26 5.20
CA ILE A 230 -18.82 -6.60 5.32
C ILE A 230 -18.89 -5.19 4.73
N SER A 231 -19.63 -4.97 3.67
CA SER A 231 -19.69 -3.68 2.97
C SER A 231 -21.09 -3.37 2.52
N GLN A 232 -21.52 -2.14 2.78
CA GLN A 232 -22.73 -1.56 2.21
C GLN A 232 -22.37 -0.27 1.47
N PHE A 233 -23.04 0.02 0.37
CA PHE A 233 -22.77 1.15 -0.52
C PHE A 233 -24.05 1.89 -0.83
N TYR A 234 -23.99 3.22 -0.69
CA TYR A 234 -25.12 4.12 -0.97
C TYR A 234 -24.64 5.43 -1.58
N ASN A 235 -25.53 6.14 -2.28
CA ASN A 235 -25.25 7.49 -2.73
C ASN A 235 -25.69 8.50 -1.65
N LEU A 236 -24.96 9.60 -1.51
CA LEU A 236 -25.23 10.61 -0.48
C LEU A 236 -26.66 11.15 -0.56
N GLY A 237 -27.11 11.55 -1.76
CA GLY A 237 -28.47 12.06 -1.95
C GLY A 237 -29.57 11.04 -1.59
N GLU A 238 -29.36 9.76 -1.90
CA GLU A 238 -30.30 8.67 -1.58
C GLU A 238 -30.44 8.49 -0.07
N VAL A 239 -29.31 8.45 0.65
CA VAL A 239 -29.31 8.32 2.11
C VAL A 239 -29.93 9.54 2.79
N LEU A 240 -29.70 10.74 2.28
CA LEU A 240 -30.32 11.95 2.82
C LEU A 240 -31.85 11.91 2.70
N LEU A 241 -32.37 11.52 1.53
CA LEU A 241 -33.81 11.35 1.30
C LEU A 241 -34.41 10.28 2.23
N ASP A 242 -33.74 9.13 2.38
CA ASP A 242 -34.19 8.07 3.26
C ASP A 242 -34.19 8.50 4.74
N MET A 243 -33.18 9.27 5.15
CA MET A 243 -33.10 9.84 6.50
C MET A 243 -34.21 10.87 6.78
N GLU A 244 -34.71 11.56 5.77
CA GLU A 244 -35.85 12.48 5.93
C GLU A 244 -37.17 11.73 5.97
N GLY A 245 -37.35 10.75 5.08
CA GLY A 245 -38.59 9.98 4.94
C GLY A 245 -38.83 9.00 6.09
N ASN A 246 -37.78 8.39 6.65
CA ASN A 246 -37.92 7.32 7.66
C ASN A 246 -36.94 7.46 8.83
N PRO A 247 -37.14 8.43 9.74
CA PRO A 247 -36.10 8.77 10.71
C PRO A 247 -35.74 7.68 11.73
N SER A 248 -36.68 6.80 12.02
CA SER A 248 -36.51 5.70 12.96
C SER A 248 -35.67 4.54 12.41
N ASN A 249 -35.52 4.42 11.07
CA ASN A 249 -34.90 3.25 10.45
C ASN A 249 -33.37 3.35 10.33
N TYR A 250 -32.79 4.55 10.49
CA TYR A 250 -31.36 4.75 10.23
C TYR A 250 -30.44 4.57 11.44
N VAL A 251 -30.98 4.48 12.67
CA VAL A 251 -30.16 4.39 13.89
C VAL A 251 -29.21 3.19 13.84
N ASN A 252 -29.69 2.04 13.37
CA ASN A 252 -28.91 0.81 13.30
C ASN A 252 -28.07 0.69 12.03
N PHE A 253 -28.19 1.66 11.12
CA PHE A 253 -27.57 1.56 9.80
C PHE A 253 -26.07 1.78 9.86
N PHE A 254 -25.63 2.68 10.74
CA PHE A 254 -24.24 3.06 10.93
C PHE A 254 -23.62 2.51 12.21
N GLU A 255 -24.45 1.97 13.11
CA GLU A 255 -24.02 1.37 14.37
C GLU A 255 -22.98 0.28 14.13
N ASP A 256 -21.91 0.31 14.92
CA ASP A 256 -20.78 -0.63 14.88
C ASP A 256 -20.12 -0.80 13.49
N LYS A 257 -20.19 0.24 12.66
CA LYS A 257 -19.56 0.26 11.33
C LYS A 257 -18.55 1.40 11.19
N ILE A 258 -17.60 1.20 10.29
CA ILE A 258 -16.71 2.25 9.81
C ILE A 258 -17.40 2.92 8.61
N LEU A 259 -17.62 4.22 8.70
CA LEU A 259 -18.23 5.03 7.66
C LEU A 259 -17.12 5.64 6.80
N ILE A 260 -17.10 5.34 5.50
CA ILE A 260 -16.15 5.92 4.55
C ILE A 260 -16.93 6.69 3.49
N ILE A 261 -16.69 7.99 3.41
CA ILE A 261 -17.35 8.90 2.48
C ILE A 261 -16.32 9.34 1.45
N GLY A 262 -16.63 9.18 0.16
CA GLY A 262 -15.67 9.49 -0.90
C GLY A 262 -16.31 9.65 -2.27
N ASN A 263 -15.50 10.05 -3.25
CA ASN A 263 -15.93 10.18 -4.64
C ASN A 263 -15.64 8.90 -5.42
N PHE A 264 -16.63 8.01 -5.56
CA PHE A 264 -16.45 6.73 -6.24
C PHE A 264 -16.46 6.83 -7.76
N GLU A 265 -16.81 7.99 -8.33
CA GLU A 265 -16.85 8.18 -9.78
C GLU A 265 -15.58 8.86 -10.31
N GLY A 266 -15.07 9.85 -9.57
CA GLY A 266 -13.89 10.65 -9.96
C GLY A 266 -12.56 10.13 -9.42
N ASP A 267 -12.54 9.48 -8.25
CA ASP A 267 -11.30 9.03 -7.59
C ASP A 267 -11.04 7.53 -7.85
N ILE A 268 -10.90 7.17 -9.12
CA ILE A 268 -10.73 5.77 -9.55
C ILE A 268 -9.27 5.47 -9.92
N HIS A 269 -8.70 4.45 -9.28
CA HIS A 269 -7.35 3.99 -9.53
C HIS A 269 -7.31 2.59 -10.14
N SER A 270 -6.26 2.31 -10.92
CA SER A 270 -5.98 0.97 -11.46
C SER A 270 -5.25 0.13 -10.41
N THR A 271 -5.84 -0.99 -9.98
CA THR A 271 -5.24 -1.92 -9.03
C THR A 271 -4.91 -3.27 -9.70
N PRO A 272 -4.27 -4.23 -8.99
CA PRO A 272 -4.12 -5.59 -9.46
C PRO A 272 -5.43 -6.32 -9.79
N VAL A 273 -6.51 -6.00 -9.09
CA VAL A 273 -7.80 -6.70 -9.20
C VAL A 273 -8.85 -5.95 -10.03
N GLY A 274 -8.50 -4.78 -10.57
CA GLY A 274 -9.40 -3.97 -11.40
C GLY A 274 -9.32 -2.49 -11.06
N LYS A 275 -10.21 -1.70 -11.67
CA LYS A 275 -10.41 -0.30 -11.28
C LYS A 275 -11.15 -0.24 -9.95
N MET A 276 -10.76 0.65 -9.06
CA MET A 276 -11.30 0.75 -7.71
C MET A 276 -11.21 2.18 -7.19
N ALA A 277 -12.22 2.61 -6.44
CA ALA A 277 -12.22 3.91 -5.79
C ALA A 277 -11.16 3.97 -4.68
N GLY A 278 -10.52 5.13 -4.47
CA GLY A 278 -9.56 5.36 -3.39
C GLY A 278 -10.10 4.90 -2.03
N SER A 279 -11.36 5.22 -1.74
CA SER A 279 -12.05 4.81 -0.52
C SER A 279 -12.09 3.30 -0.28
N VAL A 280 -12.28 2.49 -1.33
CA VAL A 280 -12.27 1.02 -1.23
C VAL A 280 -10.84 0.50 -1.09
N ILE A 281 -9.87 1.20 -1.69
CA ILE A 281 -8.44 0.90 -1.50
C ILE A 281 -8.04 1.10 -0.04
N LEU A 282 -8.43 2.22 0.59
CA LEU A 282 -8.18 2.49 2.02
C LEU A 282 -8.78 1.42 2.92
N ALA A 283 -10.01 1.01 2.65
CA ALA A 283 -10.67 -0.07 3.38
C ALA A 283 -9.90 -1.40 3.26
N ASN A 284 -9.42 -1.74 2.06
CA ASN A 284 -8.61 -2.94 1.83
C ASN A 284 -7.25 -2.89 2.54
N ILE A 285 -6.57 -1.73 2.56
CA ILE A 285 -5.32 -1.56 3.31
C ILE A 285 -5.60 -1.77 4.80
N TYR A 286 -6.66 -1.15 5.33
CA TYR A 286 -7.04 -1.32 6.73
C TYR A 286 -7.36 -2.78 7.06
N LEU A 287 -8.14 -3.48 6.23
CA LEU A 287 -8.41 -4.91 6.40
C LEU A 287 -7.12 -5.74 6.33
N SER A 288 -6.14 -5.33 5.52
CA SER A 288 -4.83 -5.97 5.46
C SER A 288 -4.04 -5.80 6.76
N LEU A 289 -4.10 -4.60 7.36
CA LEU A 289 -3.49 -4.33 8.66
C LEU A 289 -4.16 -5.15 9.77
N LEU A 290 -5.50 -5.16 9.80
CA LEU A 290 -6.29 -5.92 10.76
C LEU A 290 -5.98 -7.43 10.72
N ASN A 291 -5.71 -7.96 9.52
CA ASN A 291 -5.34 -9.35 9.29
C ASN A 291 -3.83 -9.63 9.40
N ASN A 292 -3.04 -8.68 9.91
CA ASN A 292 -1.60 -8.82 10.18
C ASN A 292 -0.70 -9.01 8.94
N HIS A 293 -1.13 -8.64 7.73
CA HIS A 293 -0.28 -8.78 6.52
C HIS A 293 0.97 -7.90 6.51
N HIS A 294 1.03 -6.94 7.41
CA HIS A 294 2.21 -6.10 7.63
C HIS A 294 3.19 -6.72 8.66
N ILE A 295 2.78 -7.74 9.43
CA ILE A 295 3.60 -8.33 10.49
C ILE A 295 4.60 -9.32 9.88
N VAL A 296 5.86 -9.20 10.25
CA VAL A 296 6.92 -10.09 9.77
C VAL A 296 7.28 -11.11 10.84
N SER A 297 7.11 -12.38 10.51
CA SER A 297 7.47 -13.48 11.41
C SER A 297 9.00 -13.56 11.61
N PRO A 298 9.50 -13.73 12.85
CA PRO A 298 10.93 -13.98 13.09
C PRO A 298 11.46 -15.22 12.35
N ILE A 299 10.62 -16.25 12.21
CA ILE A 299 10.98 -17.49 11.47
C ILE A 299 11.22 -17.17 10.00
N TYR A 300 10.40 -16.31 9.41
CA TYR A 300 10.58 -15.87 8.03
C TYR A 300 11.93 -15.16 7.84
N LEU A 301 12.31 -14.27 8.76
CA LEU A 301 13.61 -13.60 8.71
C LEU A 301 14.79 -14.58 8.85
N LEU A 302 14.67 -15.59 9.71
CA LEU A 302 15.70 -16.63 9.84
C LEU A 302 15.85 -17.44 8.55
N ILE A 303 14.74 -17.84 7.92
CA ILE A 303 14.75 -18.54 6.62
C ILE A 303 15.42 -17.65 5.56
N LEU A 304 15.02 -16.38 5.49
CA LEU A 304 15.57 -15.44 4.53
C LEU A 304 17.08 -15.25 4.74
N MET A 305 17.52 -15.07 5.98
CA MET A 305 18.92 -14.97 6.35
C MET A 305 19.71 -16.22 5.93
N ALA A 306 19.17 -17.41 6.19
CA ALA A 306 19.79 -18.67 5.81
C ALA A 306 19.93 -18.80 4.29
N VAL A 307 18.87 -18.48 3.53
CA VAL A 307 18.90 -18.55 2.06
C VAL A 307 19.85 -17.51 1.47
N LEU A 308 19.82 -16.26 1.93
CA LEU A 308 20.73 -15.22 1.44
C LEU A 308 22.19 -15.53 1.79
N SER A 309 22.46 -16.10 2.96
CA SER A 309 23.80 -16.55 3.34
C SER A 309 24.27 -17.71 2.46
N PHE A 310 23.39 -18.68 2.18
CA PHE A 310 23.65 -19.79 1.28
C PHE A 310 23.97 -19.29 -0.15
N LEU A 311 23.12 -18.44 -0.73
CA LEU A 311 23.36 -17.87 -2.05
C LEU A 311 24.63 -17.01 -2.09
N SER A 312 24.92 -16.26 -1.00
CA SER A 312 26.18 -15.51 -0.87
C SER A 312 27.40 -16.43 -0.87
N TYR A 313 27.31 -17.62 -0.26
CA TYR A 313 28.38 -18.62 -0.34
C TYR A 313 28.65 -19.04 -1.78
N PHE A 314 27.60 -19.28 -2.58
CA PHE A 314 27.77 -19.58 -3.99
C PHE A 314 28.38 -18.40 -4.76
N ALA A 315 27.90 -17.18 -4.53
CA ALA A 315 28.43 -15.99 -5.20
C ALA A 315 29.94 -15.78 -4.93
N TRP A 316 30.38 -15.94 -3.68
CA TRP A 316 31.78 -15.75 -3.28
C TRP A 316 32.68 -16.94 -3.60
N PHE A 317 32.22 -18.17 -3.41
CA PHE A 317 33.12 -19.33 -3.36
C PHE A 317 32.82 -20.46 -4.34
N SER A 318 31.65 -20.46 -4.99
CA SER A 318 31.23 -21.52 -5.92
C SER A 318 30.57 -20.94 -7.18
N GLN A 319 29.84 -21.72 -7.96
CA GLN A 319 29.00 -21.21 -9.03
C GLN A 319 27.61 -21.79 -8.86
N ILE A 320 26.59 -20.94 -8.96
CA ILE A 320 25.22 -21.43 -9.07
C ILE A 320 25.06 -22.13 -10.43
N PRO A 321 24.27 -23.23 -10.52
CA PRO A 321 24.03 -23.87 -11.80
C PRO A 321 23.47 -22.88 -12.81
N LYS A 322 24.22 -22.64 -13.90
CA LYS A 322 23.84 -21.68 -14.93
C LYS A 322 22.79 -22.30 -15.84
N ILE A 323 21.72 -21.56 -16.09
CA ILE A 323 20.72 -21.96 -17.07
C ILE A 323 21.34 -21.90 -18.47
N LYS A 324 21.14 -22.97 -19.25
CA LYS A 324 21.64 -23.08 -20.64
C LYS A 324 20.80 -22.23 -21.59
N ILE A 325 20.92 -20.91 -21.49
CA ILE A 325 20.31 -19.96 -22.44
C ILE A 325 21.39 -19.49 -23.42
N ASN A 326 21.13 -19.65 -24.72
CA ASN A 326 21.97 -19.11 -25.77
C ASN A 326 21.46 -17.72 -26.17
N PHE A 327 22.04 -16.68 -25.57
CA PHE A 327 21.84 -15.31 -26.02
C PHE A 327 22.65 -15.12 -27.31
N LYS A 328 22.00 -15.20 -28.48
CA LYS A 328 22.61 -14.89 -29.79
C LYS A 328 22.88 -13.40 -30.01
N PHE A 329 22.83 -12.57 -28.96
CA PHE A 329 22.88 -11.12 -29.03
C PHE A 329 24.32 -10.57 -28.97
N PHE A 330 24.51 -9.35 -29.48
CA PHE A 330 25.76 -8.57 -29.57
C PHE A 330 26.51 -8.29 -28.25
N PHE A 331 26.07 -8.86 -27.13
CA PHE A 331 26.66 -8.60 -25.82
C PHE A 331 28.02 -9.27 -25.66
N SER A 332 28.95 -8.58 -24.99
CA SER A 332 30.25 -9.13 -24.62
C SER A 332 30.09 -10.43 -23.82
N SER A 333 31.07 -11.33 -23.95
CA SER A 333 31.08 -12.62 -23.24
C SER A 333 30.96 -12.44 -21.71
N TYR A 334 31.46 -11.32 -21.18
CA TYR A 334 31.36 -10.92 -19.79
C TYR A 334 29.92 -10.61 -19.37
N LEU A 335 29.21 -9.79 -20.16
CA LEU A 335 27.82 -9.43 -19.86
C LEU A 335 26.89 -10.65 -19.98
N GLN A 336 27.15 -11.55 -20.93
CA GLN A 336 26.41 -12.81 -21.03
C GLN A 336 26.59 -13.69 -19.78
N LYS A 337 27.80 -13.77 -19.21
CA LYS A 337 28.04 -14.52 -17.96
C LYS A 337 27.29 -13.89 -16.77
N PHE A 338 27.31 -12.56 -16.67
CA PHE A 338 26.55 -11.82 -15.66
C PHE A 338 25.05 -12.10 -15.76
N LEU A 339 24.46 -11.97 -16.96
CA LEU A 339 23.03 -12.21 -17.19
C LEU A 339 22.63 -13.66 -16.87
N LYS A 340 23.44 -14.66 -17.22
CA LYS A 340 23.16 -16.07 -16.86
C LYS A 340 23.17 -16.29 -15.35
N SER A 341 24.13 -15.68 -14.64
CA SER A 341 24.18 -15.70 -13.18
C SER A 341 22.94 -15.02 -12.58
N TYR A 342 22.57 -13.85 -13.10
CA TYR A 342 21.40 -13.08 -12.67
C TYR A 342 20.10 -13.85 -12.79
N ILE A 343 19.84 -14.48 -13.94
CA ILE A 343 18.64 -15.29 -14.13
C ILE A 343 18.63 -16.49 -13.17
N SER A 344 19.80 -17.05 -12.84
CA SER A 344 19.89 -18.18 -11.90
C SER A 344 19.56 -17.76 -10.46
N TYR A 345 20.14 -16.67 -9.96
CA TYR A 345 19.78 -16.14 -8.64
C TYR A 345 18.34 -15.64 -8.59
N PHE A 346 17.87 -14.98 -9.65
CA PHE A 346 16.48 -14.58 -9.80
C PHE A 346 15.54 -15.77 -9.70
N GLY A 347 15.85 -16.90 -10.33
CA GLY A 347 15.06 -18.13 -10.22
C GLY A 347 14.96 -18.67 -8.79
N CYS A 348 16.06 -18.63 -8.03
CA CYS A 348 16.04 -19.00 -6.60
C CYS A 348 15.22 -18.02 -5.76
N MET A 349 15.42 -16.71 -5.96
CA MET A 349 14.66 -15.68 -5.25
C MET A 349 13.17 -15.75 -5.59
N PHE A 350 12.84 -16.05 -6.84
CA PHE A 350 11.48 -16.26 -7.31
C PHE A 350 10.78 -17.39 -6.54
N LEU A 351 11.44 -18.54 -6.42
CA LEU A 351 10.90 -19.66 -5.64
C LEU A 351 10.72 -19.27 -4.16
N LEU A 352 11.68 -18.55 -3.59
CA LEU A 352 11.58 -18.05 -2.21
C LEU A 352 10.40 -17.09 -2.04
N SER A 353 10.15 -16.19 -2.99
CA SER A 353 9.04 -15.25 -2.95
C SER A 353 7.68 -15.93 -3.11
N LEU A 354 7.59 -17.00 -3.90
CA LEU A 354 6.38 -17.83 -3.94
C LEU A 354 6.12 -18.51 -2.59
N ILE A 355 7.16 -19.06 -1.95
CA ILE A 355 7.04 -19.63 -0.60
C ILE A 355 6.62 -18.54 0.40
N ALA A 356 7.24 -17.36 0.34
CA ALA A 356 6.92 -16.21 1.18
C ALA A 356 5.43 -15.82 1.06
N LEU A 357 4.92 -15.72 -0.17
CA LEU A 357 3.55 -15.34 -0.47
C LEU A 357 2.52 -16.41 -0.05
N LEU A 358 2.87 -17.70 -0.19
CA LEU A 358 1.95 -18.80 0.11
C LEU A 358 1.92 -19.14 1.61
N VAL A 359 3.06 -19.07 2.30
CA VAL A 359 3.20 -19.52 3.69
C VAL A 359 3.08 -18.35 4.68
N PHE A 360 3.68 -17.21 4.36
CA PHE A 360 3.77 -16.06 5.27
C PHE A 360 2.90 -14.88 4.85
N ASP A 361 2.28 -14.96 3.67
CA ASP A 361 1.53 -13.88 3.03
C ASP A 361 2.32 -12.58 2.83
N ILE A 362 3.64 -12.71 2.62
CA ILE A 362 4.55 -11.57 2.40
C ILE A 362 5.08 -11.65 0.98
N GLN A 363 4.94 -10.54 0.25
CA GLN A 363 5.59 -10.36 -1.06
C GLN A 363 7.03 -9.91 -0.83
N MET A 364 7.99 -10.54 -1.51
CA MET A 364 9.41 -10.28 -1.31
C MET A 364 10.06 -9.71 -2.56
N ALA A 365 10.83 -8.64 -2.38
CA ALA A 365 11.70 -8.10 -3.41
C ALA A 365 12.66 -9.12 -4.03
N LEU A 366 12.56 -9.27 -5.35
CA LEU A 366 13.28 -10.30 -6.13
C LEU A 366 14.55 -9.77 -6.79
N PHE A 367 14.45 -8.57 -7.37
CA PHE A 367 15.40 -8.06 -8.34
C PHE A 367 16.70 -7.60 -7.68
N LEU A 368 16.59 -6.78 -6.64
CA LEU A 368 17.73 -6.20 -5.93
C LEU A 368 18.67 -7.25 -5.31
N PRO A 369 18.21 -8.23 -4.51
CA PRO A 369 19.10 -9.26 -3.96
C PRO A 369 19.75 -10.10 -5.07
N SER A 370 19.00 -10.43 -6.13
CA SER A 370 19.54 -11.16 -7.28
C SER A 370 20.64 -10.38 -8.00
N LEU A 371 20.45 -9.07 -8.16
CA LEU A 371 21.42 -8.17 -8.78
C LEU A 371 22.72 -8.09 -7.96
N ILE A 372 22.60 -7.95 -6.63
CA ILE A 372 23.76 -7.88 -5.73
C ILE A 372 24.56 -9.18 -5.78
N LEU A 373 23.90 -10.34 -5.70
CA LEU A 373 24.55 -11.66 -5.76
C LEU A 373 25.29 -11.88 -7.09
N SER A 374 24.68 -11.51 -8.21
CA SER A 374 25.34 -11.56 -9.52
C SER A 374 26.50 -10.58 -9.64
N GLY A 375 26.38 -9.40 -9.05
CA GLY A 375 27.47 -8.42 -8.97
C GLY A 375 28.68 -8.97 -8.23
N ILE A 376 28.46 -9.60 -7.07
CA ILE A 376 29.51 -10.27 -6.28
C ILE A 376 30.19 -11.36 -7.12
N GLU A 377 29.40 -12.23 -7.75
CA GLU A 377 29.94 -13.31 -8.56
C GLU A 377 30.77 -12.79 -9.75
N TYR A 378 30.30 -11.71 -10.39
CA TYR A 378 30.97 -11.06 -11.50
C TYR A 378 32.31 -10.43 -11.10
N ILE A 379 32.35 -9.67 -9.99
CA ILE A 379 33.58 -9.07 -9.46
C ILE A 379 34.61 -10.14 -9.15
N ARG A 380 34.18 -11.24 -8.52
CA ARG A 380 35.04 -12.39 -8.25
C ARG A 380 35.57 -12.99 -9.56
N GLN A 381 34.72 -13.27 -10.54
CA GLN A 381 35.16 -13.83 -11.82
C GLN A 381 36.19 -12.92 -12.50
N LYS A 382 36.03 -11.58 -12.45
CA LYS A 382 37.00 -10.63 -13.01
C LYS A 382 38.34 -10.64 -12.26
N LYS A 383 38.33 -10.73 -10.93
CA LYS A 383 39.54 -10.74 -10.09
C LYS A 383 40.42 -11.99 -10.28
N TYR A 384 39.83 -13.11 -10.71
CA TYR A 384 40.53 -14.39 -10.89
C TYR A 384 40.71 -14.80 -12.36
N LEU A 385 40.41 -13.90 -13.31
CA LEU A 385 40.79 -14.11 -14.70
C LEU A 385 42.23 -13.61 -14.90
N PRO A 386 43.12 -14.37 -15.55
CA PRO A 386 44.43 -13.86 -15.94
C PRO A 386 44.19 -12.61 -16.80
N GLU A 387 44.90 -11.53 -16.50
CA GLU A 387 45.07 -10.44 -17.45
C GLU A 387 45.42 -11.08 -18.79
N LYS A 388 44.72 -10.68 -19.86
CA LYS A 388 45.18 -10.98 -21.21
C LYS A 388 46.66 -10.64 -21.20
N LYS A 389 47.54 -11.65 -21.30
CA LYS A 389 48.88 -11.41 -21.81
C LYS A 389 48.62 -10.71 -23.14
N GLU A 390 48.92 -9.41 -23.19
CA GLU A 390 49.09 -8.73 -24.45
C GLU A 390 49.97 -9.66 -25.29
N GLU A 391 49.48 -9.96 -26.49
CA GLU A 391 50.22 -10.68 -27.51
C GLU A 391 51.49 -9.87 -27.79
N ALA A 392 52.52 -10.13 -26.98
CA ALA A 392 53.89 -9.80 -27.25
C ALA A 392 54.48 -10.95 -28.08
N GLU A 393 54.06 -11.01 -29.34
CA GLU A 393 54.78 -11.68 -30.43
C GLU A 393 54.54 -10.75 -31.65
N SER A 394 55.43 -9.79 -31.93
CA SER A 394 56.75 -9.93 -32.58
C SER A 394 56.67 -10.57 -33.96
#